data_AF-A0A6C0CJ96-F1
#
_entry.id   AF-A0A6C0CJ96-F1
#
_cell.length_a   1.000
_cell.length_b   1.000
_cell.length_c   1.000
_cell.angle_alpha   90.00
_cell.angle_beta   90.00
_cell.angle_gamma   90.00
#
_symmetry.space_group_name_H-M   'P 1'
#
loop_
_entity.id
_entity.type
_entity.pdbx_description
1 polymer ?
#
loop_
_entity_poly.entity_id
_entity_poly.type
_entity_poly.pdbx_seq_one_letter_code
_entity_poly.pdbx_strand_id
1 'polypeptide(L)'
;MAFTEISAQFLLKKGADHKSHLNIYFILGLLAILITYIFLYFVMRTGKHISIIHAIHHTSIAIVIAIGSFFLFSQKLEPLQIFALSLVISGTFILATSDNGHHH
;
A
#
# COMPACT_ATOMS: atom_id res chain seq x y z
N MET A 1 -6.57 4.56 6.38
CA MET A 1 -5.55 3.53 6.06
C MET A 1 -4.71 3.93 4.87
N ALA A 2 -5.26 4.13 3.66
CA ALA A 2 -4.44 4.33 2.46
C ALA A 2 -3.57 5.60 2.54
N PHE A 3 -4.17 6.71 2.97
CA PHE A 3 -3.45 7.98 3.14
C PHE A 3 -2.30 7.89 4.15
N THR A 4 -2.53 7.24 5.29
CA THR A 4 -1.51 7.07 6.33
C THR A 4 -0.40 6.12 5.88
N GLU A 5 -0.72 5.11 5.06
CA GLU A 5 0.28 4.19 4.51
C GLU A 5 1.13 4.84 3.41
N ILE A 6 0.51 5.59 2.49
CA ILE A 6 1.23 6.37 1.46
C ILE A 6 2.14 7.40 2.13
N SER A 7 1.65 8.09 3.16
CA SER A 7 2.45 9.04 3.93
C SER A 7 3.63 8.36 4.63
N ALA A 8 3.40 7.16 5.20
CA ALA A 8 4.46 6.36 5.82
C ALA A 8 5.54 5.99 4.80
N GLN A 9 5.15 5.46 3.64
CA GLN A 9 6.09 5.06 2.60
C GLN A 9 6.89 6.25 2.06
N PHE A 10 6.25 7.41 1.87
CA PHE A 10 6.93 8.64 1.48
C PHE A 10 7.96 9.09 2.53
N LEU A 11 7.56 9.15 3.80
CA LEU A 11 8.42 9.60 4.90
C LEU A 11 9.59 8.64 5.15
N LEU A 12 9.34 7.33 5.09
CA LEU A 12 10.38 6.31 5.20
C LEU A 12 11.37 6.41 4.03
N LYS A 13 10.89 6.61 2.80
CA LYS A 13 11.78 6.78 1.64
C LYS A 13 12.65 8.03 1.79
N LYS A 14 12.05 9.17 2.15
CA LYS A 14 12.78 10.43 2.40
C LYS A 14 13.76 10.32 3.57
N GLY A 15 13.39 9.56 4.60
CA GLY A 15 14.24 9.26 5.74
C GLY A 15 15.41 8.35 5.38
N ALA A 16 15.23 7.40 4.46
CA ALA A 16 16.31 6.51 4.02
C ALA A 16 17.43 7.25 3.26
N ASP A 17 17.10 8.37 2.62
CA ASP A 17 18.08 9.19 1.89
C ASP A 17 18.89 10.13 2.80
N HIS A 18 18.65 10.13 4.13
CA HIS A 18 19.45 10.91 5.09
C HIS A 18 20.71 10.17 5.56
N LYS A 19 21.76 10.94 5.91
CA LYS A 19 23.02 10.38 6.47
C LYS A 19 22.84 9.64 7.81
N SER A 20 21.83 10.01 8.60
CA SER A 20 21.47 9.32 9.83
C SER A 20 20.24 8.46 9.60
N HIS A 21 20.34 7.16 9.86
CA HIS A 21 19.23 6.23 9.78
C HIS A 21 18.09 6.56 10.77
N LEU A 22 18.43 7.15 11.93
CA LEU A 22 17.46 7.68 12.88
C LEU A 22 17.32 9.20 12.64
N ASN A 23 16.29 9.56 11.87
CA ASN A 23 15.93 10.94 11.60
C ASN A 23 14.43 11.16 11.78
N ILE A 24 14.02 12.43 11.79
CA ILE A 24 12.62 12.79 12.03
C ILE A 24 11.66 12.21 11.00
N TYR A 25 12.06 12.09 9.72
CA TYR A 25 11.22 11.48 8.69
C TYR A 25 11.05 9.98 8.91
N PHE A 26 12.09 9.28 9.37
CA PHE A 26 12.01 7.88 9.75
C PHE A 26 11.04 7.67 10.93
N ILE A 27 11.13 8.51 11.97
CA ILE A 27 10.22 8.44 13.14
C ILE A 27 8.77 8.73 12.74
N LEU A 28 8.54 9.77 11.94
CA LEU A 28 7.20 10.10 11.43
C LEU A 28 6.66 8.99 10.52
N GLY A 29 7.52 8.36 9.72
CA GLY A 29 7.17 7.21 8.89
C GLY A 29 6.74 5.99 9.72
N LEU A 30 7.48 5.67 10.79
CA LEU A 30 7.09 4.63 11.75
C LEU A 30 5.78 4.93 12.46
N LEU A 31 5.54 6.19 12.82
CA LEU A 31 4.31 6.60 13.48
C LEU A 31 3.10 6.48 12.53
N ALA A 32 3.28 6.89 11.27
CA ALA A 32 2.26 6.77 10.23
C ALA A 32 1.96 5.30 9.87
N ILE A 33 2.97 4.42 9.85
CA ILE A 33 2.73 2.99 9.60
C ILE A 33 2.00 2.33 10.77
N LEU A 34 2.38 2.66 12.01
CA LEU A 34 1.69 2.17 13.21
C LEU A 34 0.21 2.56 13.19
N ILE A 35 -0.10 3.83 12.91
CA ILE A 35 -1.49 4.31 12.79
C ILE A 35 -2.25 3.53 11.72
N THR A 36 -1.61 3.26 10.58
CA THR A 36 -2.21 2.48 9.48
C THR A 36 -2.63 1.08 9.95
N TYR A 37 -1.73 0.37 10.65
CA TYR A 37 -2.01 -0.97 11.16
C TYR A 37 -3.06 -0.98 12.28
N ILE A 38 -3.13 0.07 13.10
CA ILE A 38 -4.22 0.23 14.08
C ILE A 38 -5.57 0.33 13.36
N PHE A 39 -5.67 1.17 12.32
CA PHE A 39 -6.90 1.26 11.52
C PHE A 39 -7.22 -0.06 10.81
N LEU A 40 -6.21 -0.77 10.30
CA LEU A 40 -6.39 -2.09 9.69
C LEU A 40 -6.97 -3.09 10.69
N TYR A 41 -6.45 -3.11 11.92
CA TYR A 41 -6.98 -3.96 12.98
C TYR A 41 -8.47 -3.66 13.26
N PHE A 42 -8.86 -2.38 13.33
CA PHE A 42 -10.28 -2.02 13.51
C PHE A 42 -11.17 -2.47 12.34
N VAL A 43 -10.69 -2.35 11.10
CA VAL A 43 -11.40 -2.80 9.90
C VAL A 43 -11.53 -4.33 9.85
N MET A 44 -10.46 -5.04 10.19
CA MET A 44 -10.49 -6.51 10.28
C MET A 44 -11.45 -7.02 11.35
N ARG A 45 -11.62 -6.28 12.45
CA ARG A 45 -12.55 -6.65 13.52
C ARG A 45 -14.03 -6.47 13.14
N THR A 46 -14.33 -5.66 12.13
CA THR A 46 -15.71 -5.24 11.79
C THR A 46 -16.26 -5.84 10.48
N GLY A 47 -15.42 -6.33 9.56
CA GLY A 47 -15.87 -6.71 8.21
C GLY A 47 -16.16 -8.20 7.99
N LYS A 48 -17.29 -8.52 7.35
CA LYS A 48 -17.35 -9.62 6.36
C LYS A 48 -16.59 -9.15 5.11
N HIS A 49 -15.93 -10.05 4.37
CA HIS A 49 -15.11 -9.75 3.17
C HIS A 49 -13.74 -9.10 3.44
N ILE A 50 -13.08 -9.49 4.55
CA ILE A 50 -11.74 -8.98 4.95
C ILE A 50 -10.70 -9.18 3.83
N SER A 51 -10.77 -10.31 3.12
CA SER A 51 -9.84 -10.65 2.03
C SER A 51 -9.93 -9.66 0.86
N ILE A 52 -11.14 -9.33 0.39
CA ILE A 52 -11.32 -8.38 -0.70
C ILE A 52 -10.91 -6.97 -0.28
N ILE A 53 -11.41 -6.50 0.87
CA ILE A 53 -11.15 -5.13 1.33
C ILE A 53 -9.64 -4.90 1.45
N HIS A 54 -8.93 -5.87 2.04
CA HIS A 54 -7.49 -5.82 2.19
C HIS A 54 -6.75 -5.89 0.84
N ALA A 55 -7.17 -6.76 -0.08
CA ALA A 55 -6.56 -6.86 -1.41
C ALA A 55 -6.76 -5.58 -2.24
N ILE A 56 -7.98 -5.03 -2.27
CA ILE A 56 -8.26 -3.75 -2.94
C ILE A 56 -7.42 -2.63 -2.32
N HIS A 57 -7.29 -2.62 -0.99
CA HIS A 57 -6.50 -1.64 -0.28
C HIS A 57 -5.03 -1.63 -0.71
N HIS A 58 -4.36 -2.78 -0.61
CA HIS A 58 -2.93 -2.88 -0.92
C HIS A 58 -2.65 -2.68 -2.41
N THR A 59 -3.54 -3.11 -3.29
CA THR A 59 -3.41 -2.87 -4.74
C THR A 59 -3.57 -1.39 -5.08
N SER A 60 -4.54 -0.69 -4.47
CA SER A 60 -4.70 0.75 -4.62
C SER A 60 -3.46 1.51 -4.15
N ILE A 61 -2.91 1.14 -2.99
CA ILE A 61 -1.66 1.69 -2.46
C ILE A 61 -0.50 1.44 -3.43
N ALA A 62 -0.31 0.20 -3.90
CA ALA A 62 0.76 -0.15 -4.83
C ALA A 62 0.71 0.69 -6.12
N ILE A 63 -0.47 0.92 -6.69
CA ILE A 63 -0.65 1.81 -7.85
C ILE A 63 -0.27 3.25 -7.51
N VAL A 64 -0.77 3.78 -6.39
CA VAL A 64 -0.50 5.17 -6.00
C VAL A 64 0.98 5.39 -5.71
N ILE A 65 1.68 4.44 -5.09
CA ILE A 65 3.12 4.52 -4.87
C ILE A 65 3.91 4.32 -6.16
N ALA A 66 3.52 3.41 -7.05
CA ALA A 66 4.15 3.27 -8.36
C ALA A 66 4.14 4.59 -9.14
N ILE A 67 2.98 5.25 -9.19
CA ILE A 67 2.80 6.55 -9.84
C ILE A 67 3.52 7.66 -9.06
N GLY A 68 3.32 7.72 -7.75
CA GLY A 68 3.88 8.75 -6.88
C GLY A 68 5.41 8.72 -6.88
N SER A 69 6.02 7.54 -6.85
CA SER A 69 7.48 7.39 -6.89
C SER A 69 8.08 7.78 -8.23
N PHE A 70 7.36 7.58 -9.33
CA PHE A 70 7.77 8.09 -10.63
C PHE A 70 7.86 9.63 -10.64
N PHE A 71 6.84 10.32 -10.13
CA PHE A 71 6.82 11.79 -10.11
C PHE A 71 7.70 12.42 -9.03
N LEU A 72 7.74 11.86 -7.83
CA LEU A 72 8.40 12.47 -6.66
C LEU A 72 9.88 12.09 -6.54
N PHE A 73 10.24 10.88 -6.98
CA PHE A 73 11.59 10.33 -6.80
C PHE A 73 12.26 9.94 -8.14
N SER A 74 11.63 10.23 -9.28
CA SER A 74 12.11 9.84 -10.62
C SER A 74 12.41 8.34 -10.75
N GLN A 75 11.76 7.50 -9.93
CA GLN A 75 11.95 6.06 -9.95
C GLN A 75 11.16 5.46 -11.12
N LYS A 76 11.87 4.79 -12.03
CA LYS A 76 11.25 4.06 -13.14
C LYS A 76 11.06 2.61 -12.73
N LEU A 77 9.87 2.08 -13.03
CA LEU A 77 9.63 0.66 -12.90
C LEU A 77 10.30 -0.08 -14.05
N GLU A 78 11.02 -1.15 -13.72
CA GLU A 78 11.53 -2.08 -14.72
C GLU A 78 10.40 -2.90 -15.35
N PRO A 79 10.59 -3.44 -16.57
CA PRO A 79 9.56 -4.23 -17.25
C PRO A 79 9.00 -5.38 -16.39
N LEU A 80 9.86 -6.05 -15.62
CA LEU A 80 9.45 -7.12 -14.70
C LEU A 80 8.57 -6.61 -13.56
N GLN A 81 8.85 -5.40 -13.04
CA GLN A 81 8.07 -4.78 -11.97
C GLN A 81 6.70 -4.31 -12.48
N ILE A 82 6.64 -3.81 -13.72
CA ILE A 82 5.36 -3.47 -14.40
C ILE A 82 4.53 -4.74 -14.59
N PHE A 83 5.15 -5.84 -15.01
CA PHE A 83 4.48 -7.13 -15.14
C PHE A 83 3.95 -7.63 -13.80
N ALA A 84 4.77 -7.58 -12.74
CA ALA A 84 4.35 -7.96 -11.39
C ALA A 84 3.19 -7.09 -10.87
N LEU A 85 3.24 -5.78 -11.07
CA LEU A 85 2.16 -4.87 -10.70
C LEU A 85 0.85 -5.23 -11.45
N SER A 86 0.96 -5.58 -12.73
CA SER A 86 -0.18 -6.01 -13.54
C SER A 86 -0.81 -7.31 -13.01
N LEU A 87 0.01 -8.26 -12.55
CA LEU A 87 -0.47 -9.49 -11.90
C LEU A 87 -1.19 -9.20 -10.59
N VAL A 88 -0.66 -8.29 -9.74
CA VAL A 88 -1.28 -7.89 -8.48
C VAL A 88 -2.66 -7.25 -8.71
N ILE A 89 -2.77 -6.37 -9.71
CA ILE A 89 -4.05 -5.76 -10.11
C ILE A 89 -5.04 -6.83 -10.58
N SER A 90 -4.60 -7.72 -11.47
CA SER A 90 -5.45 -8.78 -12.02
C SER A 90 -5.93 -9.75 -10.93
N GLY A 91 -5.04 -10.18 -10.03
CA GLY A 91 -5.38 -11.05 -8.91
C GLY A 91 -6.41 -10.42 -7.96
N THR A 92 -6.31 -9.11 -7.73
CA THR A 92 -7.29 -8.37 -6.92
C THR A 92 -8.67 -8.35 -7.58
N PHE A 93 -8.73 -8.17 -8.90
CA PHE A 93 -9.98 -8.17 -9.65
C PHE A 93 -10.64 -9.56 -9.65
N ILE A 94 -9.85 -10.63 -9.83
CA ILE A 94 -10.32 -12.01 -9.73
C ILE A 94 -10.88 -12.29 -8.34
N LEU A 95 -10.16 -11.90 -7.28
CA LEU A 95 -10.60 -12.09 -5.90
C LEU A 95 -11.91 -11.36 -5.61
N ALA A 96 -12.02 -10.10 -6.05
CA ALA A 96 -13.23 -9.30 -5.87
C ALA A 96 -14.45 -9.89 -6.61
N THR A 97 -14.23 -10.47 -7.80
CA THR A 97 -15.29 -11.11 -8.59
C THR A 97 -15.70 -12.45 -8.01
N SER A 98 -14.74 -13.24 -7.51
CA SER A 98 -14.99 -14.57 -6.93
C SER A 98 -15.82 -14.52 -5.65
N ASP A 99 -15.54 -13.58 -4.74
CA ASP A 99 -16.30 -13.48 -3.49
C ASP A 99 -17.75 -13.00 -3.73
N ASN A 100 -17.97 -12.15 -4.74
CA ASN A 100 -19.31 -11.72 -5.15
C ASN A 100 -20.14 -12.88 -5.75
N GLY A 101 -19.49 -13.89 -6.35
CA GLY A 101 -20.15 -15.07 -6.92
C GLY A 101 -20.63 -16.10 -5.90
N HIS A 102 -20.13 -16.07 -4.66
CA HIS A 102 -20.51 -17.03 -3.60
C HIS A 102 -21.80 -16.63 -2.83
N HIS A 103 -22.47 -15.57 -3.26
CA HIS A 103 -23.69 -15.05 -2.65
C HIS A 103 -24.97 -15.30 -3.47
N HIS A 104 -24.91 -16.14 -4.50
CA HIS A 104 -26.07 -16.57 -5.29
C HIS A 104 -26.41 -18.04 -5.07
#